data_AF-A0A935WN14-F1
#
_entry.id   AF-A0A935WN14-F1
#
_cell.length_a   1.000
_cell.length_b   1.000
_cell.length_c   1.000
_cell.angle_alpha   90.00
_cell.angle_beta   90.00
_cell.angle_gamma   90.00
#
_symmetry.space_group_name_H-M   'P 1'
#
loop_
_entity.id
_entity.type
_entity.pdbx_description
1 polymer ?
#
loop_
_entity_poly.entity_id
_entity_poly.type
_entity_poly.pdbx_seq_one_letter_code
_entity_poly.pdbx_strand_id
1 'polypeptide(L)' 'MTAGGASFPMYVKGHGLWIKDPANEPKLLDALKKDNEITLKLTPARGAVTTDRYSLTGLSQALERVAKECS' A
#
# COMPACT_ATOMS: atom_id res chain seq x y z
N MET A 1 3.17 -3.87 -4.99
CA MET A 1 2.06 -4.05 -4.03
C MET A 1 0.76 -4.15 -4.79
N THR A 2 -0.19 -4.96 -4.33
CA THR A 2 -1.50 -5.10 -4.95
C THR A 2 -2.58 -4.69 -3.94
N ALA A 3 -3.46 -3.77 -4.33
CA ALA A 3 -4.59 -3.29 -3.53
C ALA A 3 -5.85 -3.23 -4.40
N GLY A 4 -6.95 -3.84 -3.96
CA GLY A 4 -8.21 -3.88 -4.72
C GLY A 4 -8.08 -4.42 -6.14
N GLY A 5 -7.22 -5.42 -6.33
CA GLY A 5 -6.93 -6.02 -7.64
C GLY A 5 -5.99 -5.21 -8.54
N ALA A 6 -5.63 -3.97 -8.19
CA ALA A 6 -4.67 -3.16 -8.92
C ALA A 6 -3.25 -3.39 -8.38
N SER A 7 -2.29 -3.59 -9.27
CA SER A 7 -0.87 -3.75 -8.91
C SER A 7 -0.09 -2.46 -9.11
N PHE A 8 0.49 -1.98 -8.02
CA PHE A 8 1.29 -0.77 -7.93
C PHE A 8 2.78 -1.13 -7.87
N PRO A 9 3.59 -0.71 -8.85
CA PRO A 9 5.03 -0.90 -8.80
C PRO A 9 5.61 0.00 -7.70
N MET A 10 6.45 -0.59 -6.86
CA MET A 10 7.12 0.09 -5.75
C MET A 10 8.63 -0.16 -5.84
N TYR A 11 9.39 0.74 -5.23
CA TYR A 11 10.83 0.62 -5.11
C TYR A 11 11.25 0.96 -3.68
N VAL A 12 12.28 0.28 -3.20
CA VAL A 12 12.89 0.59 -1.91
C VAL A 12 13.97 1.63 -2.13
N LYS A 13 13.94 2.71 -1.35
CA LYS A 13 15.00 3.72 -1.33
C LYS A 13 15.40 3.96 0.12
N GLY A 14 16.62 3.55 0.46
CA GLY A 14 17.09 3.49 1.84
C GLY A 14 16.26 2.51 2.66
N HIS A 15 15.62 3.00 3.72
CA HIS A 15 14.72 2.22 4.59
C HIS A 15 13.23 2.45 4.28
N GLY A 16 12.90 3.26 3.26
CA GLY A 16 11.53 3.56 2.87
C GLY A 16 11.08 2.77 1.64
N LEU A 17 9.81 2.36 1.62
CA LEU A 17 9.14 1.81 0.45
C LEU A 17 8.37 2.94 -0.25
N TRP A 18 8.68 3.16 -1.52
CA TRP A 18 8.14 4.27 -2.30
C TRP A 18 7.36 3.74 -3.49
N ILE A 19 6.26 4.41 -3.84
CA ILE A 19 5.55 4.13 -5.09
C ILE A 19 6.41 4.64 -6.25
N LYS A 20 6.57 3.81 -7.29
CA LYS A 20 7.43 4.16 -8.44
C LYS A 20 6.85 5.31 -9.26
N ASP A 21 5.53 5.44 -9.24
CA ASP A 21 4.78 6.42 -10.00
C ASP A 21 3.76 7.13 -9.11
N PRO A 22 4.03 8.39 -8.68
CA PRO A 22 3.16 9.11 -7.76
C PRO A 22 1.77 9.40 -8.34
N ALA A 23 1.58 9.36 -9.67
CA ALA A 23 0.25 9.51 -10.28
C ALA A 23 -0.68 8.32 -9.94
N ASN A 24 -0.12 7.19 -9.50
CA ASN A 24 -0.89 6.05 -9.01
C ASN A 24 -1.21 6.11 -7.51
N GLU A 25 -0.67 7.08 -6.76
CA GLU A 25 -0.96 7.29 -5.34
C GLU A 25 -2.45 7.55 -5.03
N PRO A 26 -3.19 8.41 -5.75
CA PRO A 26 -4.62 8.59 -5.51
C PRO A 26 -5.44 7.33 -5.81
N LYS A 27 -5.05 6.54 -6.83
CA LYS A 27 -5.68 5.24 -7.12
C LYS A 27 -5.40 4.22 -6.03
N LEU A 28 -4.18 4.24 -5.50
CA LEU A 28 -3.83 3.41 -4.36
C LEU A 28 -4.68 3.78 -3.14
N LEU A 29 -4.79 5.07 -2.81
CA LEU A 29 -5.61 5.53 -1.69
C LEU A 29 -7.08 5.14 -1.85
N ASP A 30 -7.64 5.25 -3.06
CA ASP A 30 -9.02 4.81 -3.34
C ASP A 30 -9.17 3.29 -3.16
N ALA A 31 -8.20 2.51 -3.64
CA ALA A 31 -8.15 1.08 -3.42
C ALA A 31 -8.02 0.74 -1.93
N LEU A 32 -7.16 1.41 -1.17
CA LEU A 32 -7.02 1.22 0.28
C LEU A 32 -8.28 1.60 1.06
N LYS A 33 -9.07 2.56 0.58
CA LYS A 33 -10.35 2.95 1.18
C LYS A 33 -11.46 1.94 0.92
N LYS A 34 -11.49 1.35 -0.28
CA LYS A 34 -12.53 0.40 -0.70
C LYS A 34 -12.21 -1.04 -0.29
N ASP A 35 -10.94 -1.40 -0.31
CA ASP A 35 -10.49 -2.77 -0.10
C ASP A 35 -10.07 -2.99 1.35
N ASN A 36 -10.43 -4.15 1.87
CA ASN A 36 -10.13 -4.54 3.25
C ASN A 36 -8.86 -5.39 3.34
N GLU A 37 -8.06 -5.42 2.28
CA GLU A 37 -6.83 -6.20 2.24
C GLU A 37 -5.84 -5.68 1.20
N ILE A 38 -4.55 -5.80 1.50
CA ILE A 38 -3.47 -5.55 0.55
C ILE A 38 -2.45 -6.67 0.57
N THR A 39 -1.84 -6.90 -0.59
CA THR A 39 -0.73 -7.83 -0.73
C THR A 39 0.54 -7.06 -1.09
N LEU A 40 1.51 -7.01 -0.18
CA LEU A 40 2.85 -6.51 -0.45
C LEU A 40 3.74 -7.66 -0.91
N LYS A 41 4.10 -7.64 -2.19
CA LYS A 41 5.26 -8.38 -2.69
C LYS A 41 6.49 -7.49 -2.56
N LEU A 42 7.42 -7.89 -1.70
CA LEU A 42 8.70 -7.25 -1.50
C LEU A 42 9.80 -8.20 -1.98
N THR A 43 10.66 -7.69 -2.85
CA THR A 43 11.88 -8.39 -3.25
C THR A 43 13.04 -7.76 -2.50
N PRO A 44 13.53 -8.37 -1.42
CA PRO A 44 14.67 -7.83 -0.67
C PRO A 44 15.94 -7.87 -1.53
N ALA A 45 16.89 -6.96 -1.24
CA ALA A 45 18.18 -6.92 -1.92
C ALA A 45 19.02 -8.19 -1.72
N ARG A 46 18.74 -8.95 -0.65
CA ARG A 46 19.35 -10.24 -0.35
C ARG A 46 18.30 -11.14 0.31
N GLY A 47 18.00 -12.28 -0.28
CA GLY A 47 17.03 -13.25 0.25
C GLY A 47 15.90 -13.59 -0.73
N ALA A 48 14.89 -14.29 -0.22
CA ALA A 48 13.73 -14.71 -1.00
C ALA A 48 12.69 -13.59 -1.13
N VAL A 49 11.88 -13.64 -2.19
CA VAL A 49 10.72 -12.75 -2.35
C VAL A 49 9.73 -13.02 -1.22
N THR A 50 9.43 -12.00 -0.43
CA THR A 50 8.42 -12.10 0.63
C THR A 50 7.11 -11.56 0.09
N THR A 51 6.03 -12.33 0.29
CA THR A 51 4.67 -11.90 -0.01
C THR A 51 3.93 -11.77 1.31
N ASP A 52 3.77 -10.54 1.79
CA ASP A 52 2.98 -10.24 2.97
C ASP A 52 1.57 -9.84 2.56
N ARG A 53 0.58 -10.44 3.19
CA ARG A 53 -0.83 -10.11 3.01
C ARG A 53 -1.31 -9.45 4.28
N TYR A 54 -1.60 -8.15 4.19
CA TYR A 54 -2.09 -7.36 5.31
C TYR A 54 -3.59 -7.17 5.17
N SER A 55 -4.33 -7.66 6.15
CA SER A 55 -5.75 -7.33 6.29
C SER A 55 -5.87 -5.88 6.72
N LEU A 56 -6.60 -5.10 5.93
CA LEU A 56 -6.96 -3.72 6.19
C LEU A 56 -8.32 -3.60 6.86
N THR A 57 -8.82 -4.69 7.45
CA THR A 57 -10.01 -4.69 8.29
C THR A 57 -9.82 -3.71 9.45
N GLY A 58 -10.35 -2.48 9.30
CA GLY A 58 -10.14 -1.36 10.24
C GLY A 58 -9.16 -0.28 9.77
N LEU A 59 -8.36 -0.49 8.71
CA LEU A 59 -7.55 0.58 8.12
C LEU A 59 -8.44 1.65 7.51
N SER A 60 -9.59 1.30 6.93
CA SER A 60 -10.56 2.27 6.41
C SER A 60 -10.99 3.26 7.49
N GLN A 61 -11.25 2.79 8.71
CA GLN A 61 -11.50 3.68 9.87
C GLN A 61 -10.28 4.52 10.23
N ALA A 62 -9.07 3.93 10.24
CA ALA A 62 -7.85 4.67 10.52
C ALA A 62 -7.57 5.76 9.46
N LEU A 63 -7.80 5.46 8.18
CA LEU A 63 -7.60 6.37 7.06
C LEU A 63 -8.67 7.47 7.03
N GLU A 64 -9.92 7.16 7.37
CA GLU A 64 -10.96 8.17 7.61
C GLU A 64 -10.57 9.11 8.75
N ARG A 65 -10.00 8.59 9.85
CA ARG A 65 -9.52 9.40 10.97
C ARG A 65 -8.36 10.29 10.53
N VAL A 66 -7.35 9.75 9.86
CA VAL A 66 -6.22 10.53 9.32
C VAL A 66 -6.69 11.62 8.34
N ALA A 67 -7.64 11.30 7.44
CA ALA A 67 -8.21 12.28 6.52
C ALA A 67 -8.99 13.39 7.26
N LYS A 68 -9.62 13.06 8.39
CA LYS A 68 -10.35 14.00 9.23
C LYS A 68 -9.44 14.87 10.09
N GLU A 69 -8.27 14.37 10.49
CA GLU A 69 -7.27 15.13 11.26
C GLU A 69 -6.33 15.96 10.38
N CYS A 70 -6.27 15.69 9.08
CA CYS A 70 -5.52 16.49 8.10
C CYS A 70 -6.39 17.56 7.40
N SER A 71 -7.54 17.93 8.00
CA SER A 71 -8.46 18.98 7.52
C SER A 71 -8.33 20.27 8.31
#